data_AF-A0A9P6PH89-F1
#
_entry.id   AF-A0A9P6PH89-F1
#
_cell.length_a   1.000
_cell.length_b   1.000
_cell.length_c   1.000
_cell.angle_alpha   90.00
_cell.angle_beta   90.00
_cell.angle_gamma   90.00
#
_symmetry.space_group_name_H-M   'P 1'
#
loop_
_entity.id
_entity.type
_entity.pdbx_description
1 polymer ?
#
loop_
_entity_poly.entity_id
_entity_poly.type
_entity_poly.pdbx_seq_one_letter_code
_entity_poly.pdbx_strand_id
1 'polypeptide(L)'
;MPITATPALHTRGGGLKGKFLHITDIHLDPNYLDGSDPDQMCHRKNKKDSHNVAGKYGALESQCDSPIPLVDASFQFMKESVQDIDFIIYTGDTARHDRDSKMPRTKDDVFHDHKAIVKYFTDTYDVSKIKWIPTIGNNDMPDHNQIGADDSLYGILQNMWAPFQLNLTESFHEGGYFVQDNVVPGLRIINVNSMLFFHKNDVVKDCDKKKSPGAVQLVWLENILEQSRQSGSKVYILSHVPPNDDSDSRLYKKACYSMYYDLLGKYGDTIAGHFTGHTNDDRLTAVVKDKNGYSPISARDDNLKGKEVVTALFNAPSIIPKNNPAMRVYEYETEGSKDSSVGTIQDWTQYYVDLKKANKDGTVQYTTEYKASELFGVSKFDASGVTAAFKTLQDNKDSRSRYDNYITVLA
;
A
#
# COMPACT_ATOMS: atom_id res chain seq x y z
N MET A 1 -28.73 16.66 -14.85
CA MET A 1 -28.20 16.81 -16.23
C MET A 1 -27.64 15.45 -16.63
N PRO A 2 -27.81 15.01 -17.89
CA PRO A 2 -27.34 13.69 -18.28
C PRO A 2 -25.81 13.69 -18.27
N ILE A 3 -25.24 12.78 -17.48
CA ILE A 3 -23.81 12.59 -17.29
C ILE A 3 -23.28 11.92 -18.55
N THR A 4 -22.39 12.62 -19.25
CA THR A 4 -21.60 12.05 -20.35
C THR A 4 -20.72 10.94 -19.79
N ALA A 5 -21.02 9.69 -20.16
CA ALA A 5 -20.19 8.55 -19.83
C ALA A 5 -18.79 8.72 -20.43
N THR A 6 -17.78 8.82 -19.57
CA THR A 6 -16.37 8.76 -19.96
C THR A 6 -16.11 7.36 -20.55
N PRO A 7 -15.38 7.23 -21.67
CA PRO A 7 -15.09 5.91 -22.23
C PRO A 7 -14.29 5.07 -21.22
N ALA A 8 -14.55 3.77 -21.18
CA ALA A 8 -13.73 2.83 -20.41
C ALA A 8 -12.25 3.02 -20.77
N LEU A 9 -11.44 3.44 -19.79
CA LEU A 9 -10.10 3.99 -20.04
C LEU A 9 -9.08 2.95 -20.53
N HIS A 10 -9.36 1.64 -20.46
CA HIS A 10 -8.38 0.61 -20.83
C HIS A 10 -9.01 -0.62 -21.49
N THR A 11 -8.79 -0.79 -22.80
CA THR A 11 -8.98 -2.08 -23.51
C THR A 11 -7.70 -2.92 -23.40
N ARG A 12 -7.82 -4.21 -23.06
CA ARG A 12 -6.68 -5.16 -23.05
C ARG A 12 -6.04 -5.20 -24.45
N GLY A 13 -4.80 -4.72 -24.58
CA GLY A 13 -4.07 -4.74 -25.84
C GLY A 13 -3.19 -5.98 -25.98
N GLY A 14 -3.39 -6.75 -27.05
CA GLY A 14 -2.41 -7.55 -27.81
C GLY A 14 -1.53 -8.64 -27.16
N GLY A 15 -1.27 -8.59 -25.85
CA GLY A 15 -0.57 -9.61 -25.06
C GLY A 15 -1.32 -9.82 -23.74
N LEU A 16 -1.37 -11.06 -23.25
CA LEU A 16 -2.16 -11.42 -22.07
C LEU A 16 -1.51 -10.82 -20.81
N LYS A 17 -2.05 -9.69 -20.36
CA LYS A 17 -1.65 -8.98 -19.13
C LYS A 17 -2.80 -9.03 -18.12
N GLY A 18 -2.46 -9.28 -16.86
CA GLY A 18 -3.36 -9.12 -15.72
C GLY A 18 -3.29 -7.71 -15.14
N LYS A 19 -4.29 -7.34 -14.35
CA LYS A 19 -4.34 -6.06 -13.63
C LYS A 19 -4.76 -6.26 -12.19
N PHE A 20 -4.19 -5.48 -11.27
CA PHE A 20 -4.68 -5.43 -9.89
C PHE A 20 -4.65 -4.02 -9.32
N LEU A 21 -5.56 -3.77 -8.39
CA LEU A 21 -5.70 -2.48 -7.70
C LEU A 21 -4.94 -2.52 -6.37
N HIS A 22 -4.17 -1.48 -6.10
CA HIS A 22 -3.53 -1.23 -4.80
C HIS A 22 -4.11 0.04 -4.19
N ILE A 23 -4.74 -0.13 -3.02
CA ILE A 23 -5.25 0.95 -2.17
C ILE A 23 -4.55 0.86 -0.81
N THR A 24 -4.34 1.99 -0.16
CA THR A 24 -3.76 2.02 1.19
C THR A 24 -4.20 3.28 1.93
N ASP A 25 -4.15 3.22 3.26
CA ASP A 25 -4.27 4.38 4.16
C ASP A 25 -5.51 5.23 3.82
N ILE A 26 -6.69 4.60 3.96
CA ILE A 26 -7.97 5.28 3.74
C ILE A 26 -8.20 6.29 4.85
N HIS A 27 -7.92 5.91 6.10
CA HIS A 27 -8.18 6.73 7.29
C HIS A 27 -9.58 7.37 7.25
N LEU A 28 -10.61 6.54 7.24
CA LEU A 28 -11.98 7.01 7.29
C LEU A 28 -12.18 7.80 8.59
N ASP A 29 -12.66 9.04 8.45
CA ASP A 29 -13.04 9.89 9.56
C ASP A 29 -14.52 10.28 9.46
N PRO A 30 -15.41 9.54 10.16
CA PRO A 30 -16.82 9.89 10.24
C PRO A 30 -17.09 11.22 10.98
N ASN A 31 -16.11 11.76 11.71
CA ASN A 31 -16.24 12.97 12.51
C ASN A 31 -15.70 14.23 11.80
N TYR A 32 -15.19 14.08 10.58
CA TYR A 32 -14.73 15.21 9.79
C TYR A 32 -15.83 16.25 9.60
N LEU A 33 -15.50 17.52 9.87
CA LEU A 33 -16.41 18.64 9.74
C LEU A 33 -15.99 19.56 8.59
N ASP A 34 -16.83 19.68 7.56
CA ASP A 34 -16.66 20.65 6.48
C ASP A 34 -16.69 22.10 7.03
N GLY A 35 -15.79 22.95 6.53
CA GLY A 35 -15.60 24.32 6.99
C GLY A 35 -15.11 24.40 8.44
N SER A 36 -14.33 23.42 8.89
CA SER A 36 -13.65 23.41 10.19
C SER A 36 -12.20 23.89 10.07
N ASP A 37 -11.53 23.98 11.21
CA ASP A 37 -10.12 24.34 11.28
C ASP A 37 -9.25 23.08 11.17
N PRO A 38 -8.38 22.95 10.15
CA PRO A 38 -7.46 21.82 10.05
C PRO A 38 -6.52 21.68 11.25
N ASP A 39 -6.17 22.77 11.94
CA ASP A 39 -5.35 22.72 13.16
C ASP A 39 -6.12 22.15 14.36
N GLN A 40 -7.44 21.96 14.22
CA GLN A 40 -8.31 21.27 15.16
C GLN A 40 -8.68 19.86 14.67
N MET A 41 -7.82 19.24 13.85
CA MET A 41 -7.99 17.90 13.28
C MET A 41 -9.24 17.78 12.40
N CYS A 42 -9.72 18.89 11.86
CA CYS A 42 -10.98 18.99 11.13
C CYS A 42 -12.24 18.58 11.91
N HIS A 43 -12.19 18.44 13.24
CA HIS A 43 -13.36 18.04 14.04
C HIS A 43 -14.14 19.24 14.60
N ARG A 44 -13.57 20.46 14.56
CA ARG A 44 -14.12 21.64 15.23
C ARG A 44 -13.80 22.93 14.48
N LYS A 45 -14.70 23.91 14.61
CA LYS A 45 -14.47 25.26 14.12
C LYS A 45 -13.62 26.09 15.08
N ASN A 46 -12.77 26.93 14.52
CA ASN A 46 -12.11 28.02 15.21
C ASN A 46 -13.07 29.19 15.42
N LYS A 47 -12.81 30.02 16.44
CA LYS A 47 -13.54 31.28 16.67
C LYS A 47 -13.25 32.33 15.60
N LYS A 48 -12.07 32.27 14.96
CA LYS A 48 -11.73 33.13 13.83
C LYS A 48 -12.05 32.39 12.54
N ASP A 49 -13.02 32.88 11.79
CA ASP A 49 -13.50 32.24 10.56
C ASP A 49 -12.42 32.05 9.50
N SER A 50 -11.37 32.88 9.50
CA SER A 50 -10.24 32.74 8.56
C SER A 50 -9.44 31.44 8.71
N HIS A 51 -9.56 30.73 9.83
CA HIS A 51 -8.92 29.42 10.03
C HIS A 51 -9.82 28.25 9.60
N ASN A 52 -11.11 28.49 9.38
CA ASN A 52 -12.10 27.47 9.06
C ASN A 52 -12.07 27.13 7.55
N VAL A 53 -10.98 26.51 7.11
CA VAL A 53 -10.64 26.30 5.69
C VAL A 53 -10.70 24.84 5.22
N ALA A 54 -11.07 23.92 6.10
CA ALA A 54 -11.26 22.51 5.74
C ALA A 54 -12.38 22.38 4.69
N GLY A 55 -12.11 21.71 3.56
CA GLY A 55 -13.07 21.54 2.49
C GLY A 55 -13.84 20.23 2.59
N LYS A 56 -15.00 20.16 1.93
CA LYS A 56 -15.89 18.98 1.92
C LYS A 56 -15.18 17.63 1.66
N TYR A 57 -14.17 17.61 0.77
CA TYR A 57 -13.46 16.40 0.38
C TYR A 57 -12.14 16.19 1.12
N GLY A 58 -11.77 17.09 2.03
CA GLY A 58 -10.54 17.00 2.78
C GLY A 58 -9.78 18.33 2.83
N ALA A 59 -8.71 18.33 3.62
CA ALA A 59 -7.81 19.47 3.77
C ALA A 59 -6.38 19.01 3.45
N LEU A 60 -5.87 19.44 2.28
CA LEU A 60 -4.56 19.07 1.77
C LEU A 60 -3.44 19.55 2.71
N GLU A 61 -2.36 18.77 2.83
CA GLU A 61 -1.17 19.11 3.63
C GLU A 61 -1.49 19.40 5.11
N SER A 62 -2.55 18.78 5.64
CA SER A 62 -2.98 18.93 7.02
C SER A 62 -2.89 17.62 7.80
N GLN A 63 -3.30 17.64 9.07
CA GLN A 63 -3.41 16.45 9.92
C GLN A 63 -4.80 15.82 9.87
N CYS A 64 -5.68 16.28 8.97
CA CYS A 64 -7.03 15.75 8.84
C CYS A 64 -7.03 14.43 8.07
N ASP A 65 -7.95 13.56 8.48
CA ASP A 65 -8.21 12.27 7.87
C ASP A 65 -9.28 12.37 6.77
N SER A 66 -9.64 11.25 6.14
CA SER A 66 -10.52 11.23 4.98
C SER A 66 -12.00 11.40 5.36
N PRO A 67 -12.68 12.46 4.90
CA PRO A 67 -14.11 12.58 5.10
C PRO A 67 -14.89 11.57 4.27
N ILE A 68 -16.08 11.17 4.74
CA ILE A 68 -16.98 10.25 4.03
C ILE A 68 -17.18 10.64 2.55
N PRO A 69 -17.47 11.92 2.19
CA PRO A 69 -17.58 12.33 0.79
C PRO A 69 -16.39 12.02 -0.11
N LEU A 70 -15.16 12.01 0.41
CA LEU A 70 -13.97 11.60 -0.35
C LEU A 70 -13.98 10.10 -0.57
N VAL A 71 -14.19 9.32 0.51
CA VAL A 71 -14.24 7.86 0.46
C VAL A 71 -15.34 7.37 -0.50
N ASP A 72 -16.54 7.94 -0.40
CA ASP A 72 -17.67 7.70 -1.32
C ASP A 72 -17.24 7.90 -2.78
N ALA A 73 -16.58 9.02 -3.09
CA ALA A 73 -16.15 9.33 -4.44
C ALA A 73 -15.03 8.41 -4.94
N SER A 74 -14.10 8.00 -4.07
CA SER A 74 -13.06 7.04 -4.40
C SER A 74 -13.65 5.68 -4.78
N PHE A 75 -14.60 5.17 -3.99
CA PHE A 75 -15.27 3.90 -4.29
C PHE A 75 -16.20 4.02 -5.50
N GLN A 76 -16.83 5.17 -5.74
CA GLN A 76 -17.58 5.40 -6.97
C GLN A 76 -16.67 5.36 -8.20
N PHE A 77 -15.50 5.98 -8.16
CA PHE A 77 -14.51 5.90 -9.24
C PHE A 77 -14.08 4.45 -9.50
N MET A 78 -13.77 3.70 -8.44
CA MET A 78 -13.46 2.27 -8.55
C MET A 78 -14.58 1.48 -9.24
N LYS A 79 -15.83 1.73 -8.84
CA LYS A 79 -17.03 1.08 -9.41
C LYS A 79 -17.20 1.35 -10.90
N GLU A 80 -16.94 2.58 -11.33
CA GLU A 80 -17.17 3.01 -12.71
C GLU A 80 -15.99 2.72 -13.63
N SER A 81 -14.76 2.81 -13.11
CA SER A 81 -13.54 2.88 -13.95
C SER A 81 -12.53 1.76 -13.70
N VAL A 82 -12.60 1.06 -12.57
CA VAL A 82 -11.59 0.06 -12.15
C VAL A 82 -12.25 -1.30 -11.88
N GLN A 83 -12.92 -1.85 -12.90
CA GLN A 83 -13.62 -3.14 -12.83
C GLN A 83 -12.88 -4.29 -13.53
N ASP A 84 -12.04 -3.98 -14.54
CA ASP A 84 -11.18 -4.95 -15.24
C ASP A 84 -9.90 -5.19 -14.44
N ILE A 85 -10.03 -5.90 -13.31
CA ILE A 85 -8.92 -6.30 -12.42
C ILE A 85 -9.12 -7.74 -11.95
N ASP A 86 -8.02 -8.42 -11.66
CA ASP A 86 -8.00 -9.82 -11.22
C ASP A 86 -8.13 -9.93 -9.69
N PHE A 87 -7.55 -8.97 -8.95
CA PHE A 87 -7.64 -8.88 -7.49
C PHE A 87 -7.34 -7.46 -6.99
N ILE A 88 -7.54 -7.25 -5.69
CA ILE A 88 -7.28 -6.00 -4.97
C ILE A 88 -6.36 -6.31 -3.79
N ILE A 89 -5.30 -5.51 -3.64
CA ILE A 89 -4.50 -5.46 -2.41
C ILE A 89 -4.83 -4.18 -1.66
N TYR A 90 -5.06 -4.31 -0.36
CA TYR A 90 -5.29 -3.17 0.52
C TYR A 90 -4.34 -3.22 1.69
N THR A 91 -3.36 -2.32 1.71
CA THR A 91 -2.27 -2.41 2.69
C THR A 91 -2.61 -1.74 4.02
N GLY A 92 -3.88 -1.69 4.43
CA GLY A 92 -4.30 -1.31 5.80
C GLY A 92 -4.45 0.19 6.04
N ASP A 93 -4.57 0.54 7.32
CA ASP A 93 -4.84 1.90 7.84
C ASP A 93 -6.23 2.42 7.45
N THR A 94 -7.22 1.75 8.03
CA THR A 94 -8.65 1.96 7.81
C THR A 94 -9.21 3.09 8.65
N ALA A 95 -8.94 3.08 9.95
CA ALA A 95 -9.50 4.04 10.88
C ALA A 95 -8.71 5.35 10.88
N ARG A 96 -9.38 6.45 11.21
CA ARG A 96 -8.73 7.75 11.44
C ARG A 96 -7.60 7.66 12.48
N HIS A 97 -6.70 8.62 12.44
CA HIS A 97 -5.65 8.76 13.44
C HIS A 97 -6.22 9.14 14.81
N ASP A 98 -5.57 8.65 15.87
CA ASP A 98 -5.88 9.03 17.26
C ASP A 98 -5.05 10.25 17.71
N ARG A 99 -5.15 11.35 16.97
CA ARG A 99 -4.38 12.59 17.22
C ARG A 99 -5.18 13.67 17.96
N ASP A 100 -6.49 13.50 18.04
CA ASP A 100 -7.37 14.48 18.67
C ASP A 100 -7.64 14.17 20.15
N SER A 101 -6.87 14.80 21.05
CA SER A 101 -7.06 14.67 22.50
C SER A 101 -8.47 15.04 23.01
N LYS A 102 -9.26 15.84 22.27
CA LYS A 102 -10.63 16.21 22.63
C LYS A 102 -11.69 15.28 22.05
N MET A 103 -11.29 14.44 21.08
CA MET A 103 -12.12 13.41 20.51
C MET A 103 -11.28 12.13 20.33
N PRO A 104 -10.87 11.49 21.43
CA PRO A 104 -10.07 10.27 21.36
C PRO A 104 -10.81 9.20 20.57
N ARG A 105 -10.07 8.43 19.78
CA ARG A 105 -10.62 7.32 19.01
C ARG A 105 -10.90 6.14 19.95
N THR A 106 -12.10 5.60 19.87
CA THR A 106 -12.50 4.44 20.68
C THR A 106 -12.31 3.14 19.91
N LYS A 107 -12.29 2.02 20.64
CA LYS A 107 -12.30 0.68 20.06
C LYS A 107 -13.50 0.47 19.11
N ASP A 108 -14.66 1.00 19.48
CA ASP A 108 -15.87 0.87 18.67
C ASP A 108 -15.76 1.68 17.37
N ASP A 109 -15.11 2.85 17.39
CA ASP A 109 -14.83 3.62 16.17
C ASP A 109 -13.96 2.82 15.20
N VAL A 110 -12.85 2.23 15.69
CA VAL A 110 -11.95 1.41 14.86
C VAL A 110 -12.74 0.28 14.19
N PHE A 111 -13.58 -0.41 14.95
CA PHE A 111 -14.35 -1.54 14.44
C PHE A 111 -15.51 -1.13 13.54
N HIS A 112 -16.09 0.05 13.78
CA HIS A 112 -17.06 0.65 12.89
C HIS A 112 -16.44 0.94 11.52
N ASP A 113 -15.28 1.60 11.51
CA ASP A 113 -14.59 1.99 10.28
C ASP A 113 -14.17 0.76 9.46
N HIS A 114 -13.67 -0.30 10.12
CA HIS A 114 -13.36 -1.57 9.44
C HIS A 114 -14.59 -2.18 8.76
N LYS A 115 -15.72 -2.22 9.47
CA LYS A 115 -16.99 -2.73 8.90
C LYS A 115 -17.49 -1.85 7.76
N ALA A 116 -17.31 -0.54 7.86
CA ALA A 116 -17.68 0.40 6.81
C ALA A 116 -16.85 0.15 5.54
N ILE A 117 -15.53 0.07 5.64
CA ILE A 117 -14.65 -0.21 4.50
C ILE A 117 -14.91 -1.59 3.90
N VAL A 118 -15.13 -2.61 4.75
CA VAL A 118 -15.61 -3.93 4.29
C VAL A 118 -16.85 -3.80 3.43
N LYS A 119 -17.83 -3.01 3.90
CA LYS A 119 -19.06 -2.78 3.16
C LYS A 119 -18.81 -2.06 1.82
N TYR A 120 -17.98 -1.02 1.81
CA TYR A 120 -17.61 -0.31 0.57
C TYR A 120 -17.04 -1.27 -0.48
N PHE A 121 -16.11 -2.15 -0.09
CA PHE A 121 -15.56 -3.14 -1.01
C PHE A 121 -16.63 -4.13 -1.51
N THR A 122 -17.47 -4.67 -0.63
CA THR A 122 -18.54 -5.60 -1.04
C THR A 122 -19.64 -4.97 -1.89
N ASP A 123 -19.87 -3.66 -1.76
CA ASP A 123 -20.85 -2.92 -2.58
C ASP A 123 -20.27 -2.48 -3.95
N THR A 124 -18.94 -2.44 -4.05
CA THR A 124 -18.19 -2.00 -5.24
C THR A 124 -17.80 -3.17 -6.14
N TYR A 125 -17.47 -4.32 -5.55
CA TYR A 125 -16.95 -5.48 -6.26
C TYR A 125 -17.70 -6.76 -5.93
N ASP A 126 -17.80 -7.65 -6.92
CA ASP A 126 -18.20 -9.04 -6.68
C ASP A 126 -17.02 -9.80 -6.05
N VAL A 127 -16.99 -9.80 -4.71
CA VAL A 127 -15.90 -10.41 -3.91
C VAL A 127 -15.81 -11.93 -4.04
N SER A 128 -16.78 -12.57 -4.71
CA SER A 128 -16.67 -13.98 -5.10
C SER A 128 -15.80 -14.20 -6.35
N LYS A 129 -15.56 -13.13 -7.13
CA LYS A 129 -14.75 -13.15 -8.36
C LYS A 129 -13.43 -12.40 -8.20
N ILE A 130 -13.48 -11.21 -7.61
CA ILE A 130 -12.31 -10.36 -7.39
C ILE A 130 -11.93 -10.48 -5.92
N LYS A 131 -10.79 -11.11 -5.64
CA LYS A 131 -10.31 -11.26 -4.27
C LYS A 131 -9.84 -9.92 -3.71
N TRP A 132 -10.32 -9.55 -2.52
CA TRP A 132 -9.76 -8.45 -1.74
C TRP A 132 -8.85 -8.99 -0.65
N ILE A 133 -7.59 -8.55 -0.64
CA ILE A 133 -6.54 -9.05 0.25
C ILE A 133 -6.05 -7.89 1.14
N PRO A 134 -6.59 -7.77 2.36
CA PRO A 134 -6.20 -6.72 3.31
C PRO A 134 -4.93 -7.08 4.09
N THR A 135 -4.18 -6.05 4.51
CA THR A 135 -3.08 -6.11 5.47
C THR A 135 -3.44 -5.27 6.70
N ILE A 136 -2.94 -5.65 7.87
CA ILE A 136 -3.13 -4.89 9.11
C ILE A 136 -2.18 -3.68 9.12
N GLY A 137 -2.74 -2.48 9.20
CA GLY A 137 -2.01 -1.24 9.40
C GLY A 137 -1.87 -0.83 10.87
N ASN A 138 -1.09 0.21 11.13
CA ASN A 138 -0.76 0.64 12.49
C ASN A 138 -1.87 1.47 13.16
N ASN A 139 -2.89 1.87 12.41
CA ASN A 139 -4.15 2.42 12.91
C ASN A 139 -5.28 1.39 12.93
N ASP A 140 -5.03 0.11 12.62
CA ASP A 140 -6.10 -0.90 12.55
C ASP A 140 -6.41 -1.60 13.89
N MET A 141 -5.66 -1.27 14.93
CA MET A 141 -5.90 -1.68 16.31
C MET A 141 -6.44 -0.52 17.16
N PRO A 142 -7.20 -0.80 18.24
CA PRO A 142 -7.69 0.23 19.14
C PRO A 142 -6.59 1.11 19.73
N ASP A 143 -5.53 0.49 20.24
CA ASP A 143 -4.35 1.19 20.76
C ASP A 143 -3.30 1.33 19.65
N HIS A 144 -3.06 2.56 19.21
CA HIS A 144 -2.25 2.87 18.03
C HIS A 144 -0.85 2.23 18.10
N ASN A 145 -0.48 1.52 17.02
CA ASN A 145 0.73 0.71 16.87
C ASN A 145 0.84 -0.54 17.76
N GLN A 146 -0.03 -0.75 18.75
CA GLN A 146 0.16 -1.77 19.77
C GLN A 146 -0.58 -3.05 19.42
N ILE A 147 0.15 -4.05 18.92
CA ILE A 147 -0.39 -5.39 18.68
C ILE A 147 0.68 -6.47 18.86
N GLY A 148 0.34 -7.56 19.54
CA GLY A 148 1.25 -8.67 19.85
C GLY A 148 0.97 -9.94 19.07
N ALA A 149 1.64 -11.03 19.44
CA ALA A 149 1.20 -12.38 19.08
C ALA A 149 -0.11 -12.72 19.83
N ASP A 150 -0.90 -13.63 19.25
CA ASP A 150 -2.12 -14.18 19.85
C ASP A 150 -3.16 -13.11 20.26
N ASP A 151 -3.18 -11.95 19.58
CA ASP A 151 -4.09 -10.87 19.90
C ASP A 151 -5.53 -11.20 19.50
N SER A 152 -6.48 -10.89 20.38
CA SER A 152 -7.92 -11.05 20.11
C SER A 152 -8.40 -10.31 18.85
N LEU A 153 -7.69 -9.26 18.42
CA LEU A 153 -7.99 -8.51 17.21
C LEU A 153 -7.97 -9.41 15.97
N TYR A 154 -7.08 -10.39 15.90
CA TYR A 154 -6.98 -11.28 14.73
C TYR A 154 -8.30 -12.03 14.52
N GLY A 155 -8.87 -12.62 15.57
CA GLY A 155 -10.18 -13.27 15.47
C GLY A 155 -11.32 -12.32 15.09
N ILE A 156 -11.27 -11.06 15.52
CA ILE A 156 -12.25 -10.03 15.17
C ILE A 156 -12.14 -9.67 13.69
N LEU A 157 -10.92 -9.42 13.19
CA LEU A 157 -10.66 -9.09 11.79
C LEU A 157 -11.03 -10.25 10.87
N GLN A 158 -10.74 -11.50 11.24
CA GLN A 158 -11.20 -12.67 10.48
C GLN A 158 -12.72 -12.70 10.30
N ASN A 159 -13.48 -12.37 11.34
CA ASN A 159 -14.94 -12.31 11.25
C ASN A 159 -15.40 -11.16 10.34
N MET A 160 -14.77 -9.99 10.42
CA MET A 160 -15.08 -8.86 9.53
C MET A 160 -14.70 -9.15 8.07
N TRP A 161 -13.62 -9.92 7.84
CA TRP A 161 -13.11 -10.27 6.52
C TRP A 161 -13.69 -11.55 5.94
N ALA A 162 -14.62 -12.20 6.65
CA ALA A 162 -15.29 -13.41 6.19
C ALA A 162 -15.88 -13.33 4.76
N PRO A 163 -16.45 -12.19 4.30
CA PRO A 163 -16.96 -12.08 2.94
C PRO A 163 -15.92 -12.33 1.83
N PHE A 164 -14.63 -12.12 2.10
CA PHE A 164 -13.54 -12.27 1.11
C PHE A 164 -13.01 -13.69 1.00
N GLN A 165 -13.48 -14.60 1.87
CA GLN A 165 -13.15 -16.02 1.84
C GLN A 165 -11.62 -16.25 1.81
N LEU A 166 -10.91 -15.47 2.61
CA LEU A 166 -9.46 -15.55 2.75
C LEU A 166 -9.06 -16.82 3.50
N ASN A 167 -7.97 -17.43 3.07
CA ASN A 167 -7.25 -18.48 3.80
C ASN A 167 -6.59 -17.94 5.09
N LEU A 168 -7.39 -17.67 6.12
CA LEU A 168 -6.93 -17.22 7.44
C LEU A 168 -6.84 -18.45 8.37
N THR A 169 -5.64 -19.01 8.47
CA THR A 169 -5.35 -20.23 9.23
C THR A 169 -4.75 -19.91 10.61
N GLU A 170 -4.13 -20.90 11.26
CA GLU A 170 -3.44 -20.75 12.55
C GLU A 170 -2.43 -19.59 12.56
N SER A 171 -1.65 -19.40 11.49
CA SER A 171 -0.67 -18.29 11.43
C SER A 171 -1.32 -16.91 11.54
N PHE A 172 -2.57 -16.77 11.06
CA PHE A 172 -3.30 -15.53 11.19
C PHE A 172 -3.74 -15.28 12.63
N HIS A 173 -4.18 -16.32 13.34
CA HIS A 173 -4.54 -16.22 14.75
C HIS A 173 -3.32 -15.99 15.66
N GLU A 174 -2.16 -16.55 15.31
CA GLU A 174 -0.94 -16.40 16.08
C GLU A 174 -0.28 -15.02 15.89
N GLY A 175 -0.38 -14.42 14.69
CA GLY A 175 0.36 -13.18 14.42
C GLY A 175 -0.17 -12.29 13.30
N GLY A 176 -1.37 -12.52 12.79
CA GLY A 176 -2.01 -11.66 11.80
C GLY A 176 -1.42 -11.73 10.39
N TYR A 177 -0.62 -12.75 10.08
CA TYR A 177 0.00 -12.97 8.77
C TYR A 177 -0.50 -14.27 8.13
N PHE A 178 -0.59 -14.29 6.80
CA PHE A 178 -1.21 -15.40 6.06
C PHE A 178 -0.75 -15.46 4.61
N VAL A 179 -1.12 -16.54 3.90
CA VAL A 179 -0.83 -16.73 2.47
C VAL A 179 -2.14 -16.94 1.72
N GLN A 180 -2.31 -16.25 0.60
CA GLN A 180 -3.31 -16.57 -0.41
C GLN A 180 -2.62 -17.22 -1.60
N ASP A 181 -2.85 -18.52 -1.75
CA ASP A 181 -2.37 -19.29 -2.89
C ASP A 181 -3.26 -19.06 -4.12
N ASN A 182 -2.65 -19.22 -5.30
CA ASN A 182 -3.33 -19.24 -6.59
C ASN A 182 -4.29 -18.05 -6.77
N VAL A 183 -3.85 -16.85 -6.39
CA VAL A 183 -4.61 -15.62 -6.71
C VAL A 183 -4.71 -15.50 -8.23
N VAL A 184 -3.61 -15.84 -8.92
CA VAL A 184 -3.55 -16.24 -10.34
C VAL A 184 -2.61 -17.45 -10.43
N PRO A 185 -2.78 -18.37 -11.41
CA PRO A 185 -1.91 -19.54 -11.53
C PRO A 185 -0.42 -19.16 -11.51
N GLY A 186 0.35 -19.82 -10.63
CA GLY A 186 1.79 -19.55 -10.47
C GLY A 186 2.17 -18.32 -9.64
N LEU A 187 1.19 -17.56 -9.13
CA LEU A 187 1.40 -16.41 -8.25
C LEU A 187 0.73 -16.61 -6.89
N ARG A 188 1.52 -16.47 -5.82
CA ARG A 188 1.08 -16.48 -4.42
C ARG A 188 1.19 -15.09 -3.82
N ILE A 189 0.32 -14.77 -2.87
CA ILE A 189 0.40 -13.51 -2.11
C ILE A 189 0.66 -13.84 -0.65
N ILE A 190 1.77 -13.33 -0.11
CA ILE A 190 2.19 -13.48 1.28
C ILE A 190 1.88 -12.17 1.99
N ASN A 191 0.97 -12.20 2.97
CA ASN A 191 0.63 -11.06 3.79
C ASN A 191 1.47 -11.09 5.07
N VAL A 192 2.32 -10.08 5.25
CA VAL A 192 3.21 -9.91 6.39
C VAL A 192 2.61 -8.86 7.33
N ASN A 193 2.42 -9.24 8.59
CA ASN A 193 2.10 -8.27 9.64
C ASN A 193 3.36 -7.50 10.05
N SER A 194 3.63 -6.36 9.41
CA SER A 194 4.77 -5.50 9.75
C SER A 194 4.74 -4.93 11.17
N MET A 195 3.59 -4.96 11.84
CA MET A 195 3.49 -4.45 13.20
C MET A 195 4.36 -5.23 14.17
N LEU A 196 4.61 -6.52 13.90
CA LEU A 196 5.51 -7.34 14.70
C LEU A 196 7.00 -6.97 14.51
N PHE A 197 7.31 -6.15 13.50
CA PHE A 197 8.64 -5.61 13.23
C PHE A 197 8.77 -4.12 13.59
N PHE A 198 7.65 -3.41 13.71
CA PHE A 198 7.64 -1.94 13.76
C PHE A 198 8.30 -1.39 15.03
N HIS A 199 9.17 -0.38 14.89
CA HIS A 199 9.93 0.12 16.03
C HIS A 199 9.06 0.83 17.08
N LYS A 200 7.91 1.42 16.68
CA LYS A 200 6.94 2.09 17.58
C LYS A 200 5.91 1.14 18.21
N ASN A 201 5.98 -0.16 17.91
CA ASN A 201 5.19 -1.15 18.63
C ASN A 201 5.94 -1.55 19.90
N ASP A 202 5.45 -1.12 21.07
CA ASP A 202 6.13 -1.33 22.35
C ASP A 202 5.76 -2.67 23.00
N VAL A 203 4.65 -3.30 22.56
CA VAL A 203 4.21 -4.60 23.08
C VAL A 203 5.07 -5.76 22.57
N VAL A 204 5.79 -5.58 21.46
CA VAL A 204 6.75 -6.57 20.93
C VAL A 204 8.20 -6.11 21.06
N LYS A 205 9.10 -7.07 21.26
CA LYS A 205 10.56 -6.84 21.27
C LYS A 205 11.16 -7.11 19.90
N ASP A 206 12.46 -6.84 19.75
CA ASP A 206 13.21 -7.06 18.50
C ASP A 206 13.26 -8.56 18.13
N CYS A 207 13.72 -8.86 16.92
CA CYS A 207 13.85 -10.22 16.38
C CYS A 207 15.14 -10.93 16.82
N ASP A 208 15.86 -10.39 17.82
CA ASP A 208 17.13 -10.95 18.32
C ASP A 208 16.94 -12.19 19.22
N LYS A 209 15.69 -12.48 19.62
CA LYS A 209 15.30 -13.68 20.37
C LYS A 209 14.42 -14.57 19.49
N LYS A 210 14.80 -15.85 19.35
CA LYS A 210 14.09 -16.83 18.48
C LYS A 210 12.59 -16.96 18.73
N LYS A 211 12.11 -16.64 19.93
CA LYS A 211 10.69 -16.73 20.33
C LYS A 211 9.96 -15.37 20.31
N SER A 212 10.61 -14.28 19.92
CA SER A 212 9.87 -13.02 19.76
C SER A 212 8.91 -13.15 18.58
N PRO A 213 7.72 -12.52 18.63
CA PRO A 213 6.72 -12.64 17.56
C PRO A 213 7.28 -12.36 16.16
N GLY A 214 8.10 -11.30 16.03
CA GLY A 214 8.74 -10.97 14.76
C GLY A 214 9.74 -12.02 14.29
N ALA A 215 10.54 -12.61 15.18
CA ALA A 215 11.47 -13.68 14.79
C ALA A 215 10.73 -14.95 14.32
N VAL A 216 9.61 -15.29 14.97
CA VAL A 216 8.75 -16.42 14.56
C VAL A 216 8.17 -16.18 13.17
N GLN A 217 7.64 -14.98 12.92
CA GLN A 217 7.11 -14.61 11.61
C GLN A 217 8.19 -14.62 10.51
N LEU A 218 9.43 -14.21 10.80
CA LEU A 218 10.53 -14.25 9.83
C LEU A 218 10.91 -15.68 9.46
N VAL A 219 10.93 -16.61 10.42
CA VAL A 219 11.15 -18.05 10.15
C VAL A 219 10.00 -18.62 9.32
N TRP A 220 8.75 -18.25 9.65
CA TRP A 220 7.59 -18.61 8.85
C TRP A 220 7.71 -18.09 7.41
N LEU A 221 8.08 -16.82 7.23
CA LEU A 221 8.25 -16.19 5.92
C LEU A 221 9.32 -16.91 5.09
N GLU A 222 10.48 -17.23 5.69
CA GLU A 222 11.53 -17.98 5.01
C GLU A 222 11.03 -19.34 4.52
N ASN A 223 10.27 -20.06 5.34
CA ASN A 223 9.71 -21.35 4.95
C ASN A 223 8.74 -21.25 3.76
N ILE A 224 7.86 -20.24 3.75
CA ILE A 224 6.92 -20.03 2.64
C ILE A 224 7.65 -19.62 1.36
N LEU A 225 8.68 -18.77 1.47
CA LEU A 225 9.52 -18.36 0.35
C LEU A 225 10.26 -19.56 -0.25
N GLU A 226 10.85 -20.42 0.59
CA GLU A 226 11.53 -21.63 0.16
C GLU A 226 10.58 -22.61 -0.52
N GLN A 227 9.39 -22.84 0.03
CA GLN A 227 8.37 -23.68 -0.61
C GLN A 227 7.91 -23.11 -1.97
N SER A 228 7.79 -21.79 -2.06
CA SER A 228 7.40 -21.12 -3.31
C SER A 228 8.49 -21.26 -4.36
N ARG A 229 9.77 -21.09 -3.97
CA ARG A 229 10.91 -21.36 -4.85
C ARG A 229 10.93 -22.81 -5.34
N GLN A 230 10.77 -23.79 -4.44
CA GLN A 230 10.80 -25.22 -4.79
C GLN A 230 9.66 -25.63 -5.71
N SER A 231 8.48 -25.02 -5.55
CA SER A 231 7.31 -25.24 -6.42
C SER A 231 7.33 -24.39 -7.70
N GLY A 232 8.31 -23.51 -7.87
CA GLY A 232 8.39 -22.58 -9.01
C GLY A 232 7.35 -21.45 -8.99
N SER A 233 6.62 -21.29 -7.88
CA SER A 233 5.64 -20.21 -7.73
C SER A 233 6.34 -18.89 -7.44
N LYS A 234 5.88 -17.81 -8.08
CA LYS A 234 6.30 -16.44 -7.76
C LYS A 234 5.46 -15.88 -6.63
N VAL A 235 6.02 -14.90 -5.92
CA VAL A 235 5.35 -14.31 -4.76
C VAL A 235 5.25 -12.80 -4.86
N TYR A 236 4.10 -12.27 -4.44
CA TYR A 236 3.99 -10.90 -3.97
C TYR A 236 3.99 -10.88 -2.46
N ILE A 237 4.75 -9.97 -1.86
CA ILE A 237 4.75 -9.72 -0.42
C ILE A 237 3.96 -8.44 -0.15
N LEU A 238 2.94 -8.52 0.70
CA LEU A 238 2.18 -7.37 1.18
C LEU A 238 2.57 -7.06 2.61
N SER A 239 2.71 -5.78 2.92
CA SER A 239 3.00 -5.27 4.25
C SER A 239 2.38 -3.88 4.38
N HIS A 240 2.07 -3.40 5.59
CA HIS A 240 1.60 -2.02 5.74
C HIS A 240 2.79 -1.06 5.87
N VAL A 241 3.52 -1.16 6.99
CA VAL A 241 4.70 -0.34 7.26
C VAL A 241 5.85 -0.85 6.37
N PRO A 242 6.49 -0.01 5.55
CA PRO A 242 7.71 -0.39 4.85
C PRO A 242 8.91 -0.51 5.80
N PRO A 243 9.99 -1.22 5.42
CA PRO A 243 11.18 -1.30 6.27
C PRO A 243 11.86 0.08 6.49
N ASN A 244 11.69 1.00 5.55
CA ASN A 244 12.23 2.35 5.55
C ASN A 244 11.14 3.39 5.30
N ASP A 245 11.27 4.58 5.89
CA ASP A 245 10.39 5.72 5.64
C ASP A 245 10.82 6.54 4.41
N ASP A 246 10.17 7.67 4.22
CA ASP A 246 10.42 8.65 3.16
C ASP A 246 11.75 9.43 3.34
N SER A 247 12.41 9.32 4.49
CA SER A 247 13.78 9.82 4.67
C SER A 247 14.84 8.72 4.51
N ASP A 248 14.43 7.55 4.03
CA ASP A 248 15.22 6.31 4.00
C ASP A 248 15.66 5.82 5.41
N SER A 249 15.04 6.35 6.47
CA SER A 249 15.29 5.95 7.84
C SER A 249 14.57 4.64 8.17
N ARG A 250 15.19 3.83 9.02
CA ARG A 250 14.65 2.53 9.42
C ARG A 250 13.35 2.67 10.23
N LEU A 251 12.28 1.99 9.80
CA LEU A 251 11.03 1.86 10.55
C LEU A 251 10.92 0.56 11.35
N TYR A 252 11.67 -0.48 11.01
CA TYR A 252 11.65 -1.74 11.76
C TYR A 252 12.63 -1.72 12.95
N LYS A 253 12.43 -2.63 13.91
CA LYS A 253 13.41 -2.93 14.95
C LYS A 253 14.69 -3.52 14.31
N LYS A 254 15.83 -3.37 14.98
CA LYS A 254 17.15 -3.50 14.34
C LYS A 254 17.40 -4.91 13.79
N ALA A 255 17.18 -5.95 14.59
CA ALA A 255 17.37 -7.32 14.14
C ALA A 255 16.33 -7.71 13.10
N CYS A 256 15.07 -7.31 13.30
CA CYS A 256 14.00 -7.55 12.33
C CYS A 256 14.34 -6.97 10.95
N TYR A 257 14.84 -5.73 10.92
CA TYR A 257 15.23 -5.04 9.70
C TYR A 257 16.30 -5.79 8.91
N SER A 258 17.41 -6.16 9.56
CA SER A 258 18.50 -6.88 8.90
C SER A 258 18.04 -8.24 8.36
N MET A 259 17.35 -9.02 9.20
CA MET A 259 16.83 -10.33 8.80
C MET A 259 15.81 -10.23 7.66
N TYR A 260 14.94 -9.22 7.67
CA TYR A 260 13.94 -9.02 6.62
C TYR A 260 14.61 -8.70 5.29
N TYR A 261 15.59 -7.77 5.25
CA TYR A 261 16.35 -7.49 4.03
C TYR A 261 17.16 -8.69 3.54
N ASP A 262 17.71 -9.50 4.45
CA ASP A 262 18.38 -10.74 4.08
C ASP A 262 17.43 -11.72 3.38
N LEU A 263 16.18 -11.86 3.84
CA LEU A 263 15.17 -12.68 3.18
C LEU A 263 14.77 -12.10 1.82
N LEU A 264 14.47 -10.79 1.75
CA LEU A 264 14.10 -10.14 0.51
C LEU A 264 15.20 -10.27 -0.55
N GLY A 265 16.47 -10.18 -0.15
CA GLY A 265 17.62 -10.34 -1.04
C GLY A 265 17.90 -11.81 -1.40
N LYS A 266 17.89 -12.71 -0.42
CA LYS A 266 18.12 -14.15 -0.61
C LYS A 266 17.07 -14.78 -1.53
N TYR A 267 15.84 -14.27 -1.53
CA TYR A 267 14.71 -14.78 -2.30
C TYR A 267 14.27 -13.86 -3.46
N GLY A 268 15.12 -12.95 -3.93
CA GLY A 268 14.78 -12.02 -5.03
C GLY A 268 14.45 -12.71 -6.37
N ASP A 269 14.96 -13.92 -6.60
CA ASP A 269 14.58 -14.77 -7.74
C ASP A 269 13.15 -15.32 -7.63
N THR A 270 12.55 -15.34 -6.44
CA THR A 270 11.20 -15.85 -6.17
C THR A 270 10.19 -14.72 -5.98
N ILE A 271 10.63 -13.59 -5.40
CA ILE A 271 9.81 -12.41 -5.14
C ILE A 271 9.64 -11.59 -6.42
N ALA A 272 8.41 -11.51 -6.92
CA ALA A 272 8.07 -10.72 -8.10
C ALA A 272 7.68 -9.27 -7.76
N GLY A 273 7.39 -8.98 -6.49
CA GLY A 273 7.08 -7.64 -6.00
C GLY A 273 6.81 -7.61 -4.51
N HIS A 274 7.03 -6.45 -3.89
CA HIS A 274 6.73 -6.16 -2.50
C HIS A 274 5.96 -4.85 -2.43
N PHE A 275 4.82 -4.82 -1.75
CA PHE A 275 3.87 -3.70 -1.78
C PHE A 275 3.54 -3.20 -0.38
N THR A 276 3.66 -1.89 -0.18
CA THR A 276 3.44 -1.18 1.10
C THR A 276 2.66 0.12 0.95
N GLY A 277 2.26 0.69 2.08
CA GLY A 277 1.67 2.03 2.20
C GLY A 277 2.33 2.82 3.34
N HIS A 278 1.55 3.29 4.32
CA HIS A 278 1.99 3.93 5.56
C HIS A 278 2.64 5.32 5.42
N THR A 279 3.63 5.49 4.55
CA THR A 279 4.34 6.77 4.39
C THR A 279 3.47 7.81 3.68
N ASN A 280 2.46 7.35 2.94
CA ASN A 280 1.56 8.13 2.07
C ASN A 280 2.23 8.69 0.81
N ASP A 281 3.47 8.27 0.54
CA ASP A 281 4.27 8.75 -0.59
C ASP A 281 4.38 7.69 -1.69
N ASP A 282 4.46 8.15 -2.93
CA ASP A 282 4.77 7.30 -4.09
C ASP A 282 6.27 7.02 -4.14
N ARG A 283 6.69 5.79 -3.81
CA ARG A 283 8.11 5.43 -3.87
C ARG A 283 8.40 4.10 -4.51
N LEU A 284 9.47 4.11 -5.30
CA LEU A 284 10.15 2.92 -5.77
C LEU A 284 11.49 2.78 -5.04
N THR A 285 11.68 1.62 -4.41
CA THR A 285 12.92 1.23 -3.73
C THR A 285 13.34 -0.15 -4.27
N ALA A 286 14.61 -0.47 -4.17
CA ALA A 286 15.14 -1.77 -4.52
C ALA A 286 15.96 -2.36 -3.37
N VAL A 287 15.91 -3.68 -3.20
CA VAL A 287 16.96 -4.39 -2.49
C VAL A 287 18.11 -4.59 -3.47
N VAL A 288 19.31 -4.24 -3.03
CA VAL A 288 20.54 -4.44 -3.76
C VAL A 288 21.51 -5.31 -3.01
N LYS A 289 22.31 -6.06 -3.77
CA LYS A 289 23.40 -6.89 -3.28
C LYS A 289 24.73 -6.25 -3.63
N ASP A 290 25.62 -6.20 -2.64
CA ASP A 290 27.03 -5.88 -2.82
C ASP A 290 27.92 -6.79 -1.95
N LYS A 291 29.21 -6.43 -1.80
CA LYS A 291 30.18 -7.19 -0.98
C LYS A 291 29.83 -7.26 0.52
N ASN A 292 28.96 -6.36 1.00
CA ASN A 292 28.55 -6.25 2.41
C ASN A 292 27.21 -6.92 2.69
N GLY A 293 26.54 -7.49 1.67
CA GLY A 293 25.25 -8.17 1.81
C GLY A 293 24.12 -7.45 1.08
N TYR A 294 22.93 -7.48 1.68
CA TYR A 294 21.72 -6.88 1.12
C TYR A 294 21.38 -5.56 1.82
N SER A 295 21.00 -4.55 1.04
CA SER A 295 20.59 -3.24 1.56
C SER A 295 19.54 -2.59 0.64
N PRO A 296 18.72 -1.67 1.14
CA PRO A 296 17.85 -0.88 0.28
C PRO A 296 18.61 0.19 -0.47
N ILE A 297 18.08 0.56 -1.63
CA ILE A 297 18.41 1.77 -2.35
C ILE A 297 17.13 2.37 -2.92
N SER A 298 16.86 3.63 -2.60
CA SER A 298 15.72 4.38 -3.14
C SER A 298 16.00 4.78 -4.59
N ALA A 299 14.97 4.90 -5.42
CA ALA A 299 15.12 5.40 -6.79
C ALA A 299 15.66 6.84 -6.87
N ARG A 300 15.66 7.58 -5.74
CA ARG A 300 16.32 8.89 -5.61
C ARG A 300 17.82 8.81 -5.36
N ASP A 301 18.36 7.65 -5.01
CA ASP A 301 19.77 7.50 -4.68
C ASP A 301 20.61 7.25 -5.95
N ASP A 302 21.64 8.06 -6.12
CA ASP A 302 22.55 7.99 -7.28
C ASP A 302 23.65 6.92 -7.09
N ASN A 303 23.71 6.25 -5.93
CA ASN A 303 24.74 5.28 -5.57
C ASN A 303 24.43 3.83 -5.98
N LEU A 304 23.91 3.63 -7.19
CA LEU A 304 23.63 2.29 -7.73
C LEU A 304 24.89 1.58 -8.25
N LYS A 305 25.96 2.33 -8.55
CA LYS A 305 27.18 1.79 -9.15
C LYS A 305 27.81 0.68 -8.29
N GLY A 306 28.04 -0.48 -8.91
CA GLY A 306 28.65 -1.64 -8.24
C GLY A 306 27.72 -2.44 -7.35
N LYS A 307 26.40 -2.15 -7.40
CA LYS A 307 25.37 -2.88 -6.68
C LYS A 307 24.42 -3.58 -7.67
N GLU A 308 24.01 -4.78 -7.35
CA GLU A 308 23.09 -5.59 -8.16
C GLU A 308 21.68 -5.49 -7.57
N VAL A 309 20.69 -5.00 -8.34
CA VAL A 309 19.28 -5.03 -7.91
C VAL A 309 18.79 -6.47 -7.90
N VAL A 310 18.11 -6.88 -6.82
CA VAL A 310 17.56 -8.23 -6.68
C VAL A 310 16.05 -8.26 -6.47
N THR A 311 15.48 -7.24 -5.80
CA THR A 311 14.04 -7.21 -5.48
C THR A 311 13.50 -5.80 -5.56
N ALA A 312 12.34 -5.62 -6.19
CA ALA A 312 11.63 -4.34 -6.28
C ALA A 312 10.66 -4.16 -5.11
N LEU A 313 10.69 -2.99 -4.46
CA LEU A 313 9.82 -2.60 -3.36
C LEU A 313 8.99 -1.38 -3.78
N PHE A 314 7.68 -1.52 -3.82
CA PHE A 314 6.73 -0.51 -4.24
C PHE A 314 5.96 0.01 -3.03
N ASN A 315 6.06 1.31 -2.78
CA ASN A 315 5.22 2.00 -1.82
C ASN A 315 4.17 2.83 -2.58
N ALA A 316 2.90 2.61 -2.26
CA ALA A 316 1.81 3.37 -2.88
C ALA A 316 1.49 4.64 -2.08
N PRO A 317 1.13 5.74 -2.76
CA PRO A 317 0.47 6.86 -2.11
C PRO A 317 -0.97 6.46 -1.72
N SER A 318 -1.62 7.31 -0.94
CA SER A 318 -2.82 6.95 -0.18
C SER A 318 -4.06 7.78 -0.51
N ILE A 319 -5.20 7.35 0.02
CA ILE A 319 -6.46 8.11 -0.08
C ILE A 319 -6.51 9.26 0.93
N ILE A 320 -5.90 9.12 2.12
CA ILE A 320 -5.85 10.21 3.10
C ILE A 320 -5.30 11.51 2.49
N PRO A 321 -5.97 12.66 2.71
CA PRO A 321 -5.61 13.94 2.09
C PRO A 321 -4.35 14.60 2.69
N LYS A 322 -3.36 13.81 3.16
CA LYS A 322 -2.02 14.31 3.51
C LYS A 322 -1.34 14.85 2.24
N ASN A 323 -1.37 14.04 1.19
CA ASN A 323 -1.05 14.36 -0.19
C ASN A 323 -2.37 14.41 -0.99
N ASN A 324 -2.36 14.60 -2.31
CA ASN A 324 -3.61 14.43 -3.05
C ASN A 324 -4.08 12.97 -2.97
N PRO A 325 -5.38 12.72 -2.73
CA PRO A 325 -5.92 11.36 -2.66
C PRO A 325 -5.60 10.55 -3.92
N ALA A 326 -5.05 9.36 -3.74
CA ALA A 326 -4.43 8.60 -4.81
C ALA A 326 -4.71 7.10 -4.69
N MET A 327 -4.63 6.40 -5.82
CA MET A 327 -4.67 4.94 -5.88
C MET A 327 -3.95 4.44 -7.14
N ARG A 328 -3.53 3.18 -7.14
CA ARG A 328 -2.69 2.64 -8.22
C ARG A 328 -3.27 1.37 -8.82
N VAL A 329 -3.23 1.26 -10.15
CA VAL A 329 -3.54 0.03 -10.86
C VAL A 329 -2.27 -0.49 -11.53
N TYR A 330 -1.84 -1.68 -11.15
CA TYR A 330 -0.69 -2.36 -11.73
C TYR A 330 -1.10 -3.24 -12.91
N GLU A 331 -0.23 -3.35 -13.90
CA GLU A 331 -0.25 -4.37 -14.95
C GLU A 331 0.86 -5.38 -14.70
N TYR A 332 0.57 -6.69 -14.85
CA TYR A 332 1.55 -7.75 -14.60
C TYR A 332 1.44 -8.92 -15.59
N GLU A 333 2.53 -9.68 -15.69
CA GLU A 333 2.64 -10.89 -16.51
C GLU A 333 1.88 -12.07 -15.87
N THR A 334 0.92 -12.68 -16.57
CA THR A 334 0.05 -13.73 -16.02
C THR A 334 0.43 -15.15 -16.41
N GLU A 335 1.12 -15.34 -17.53
CA GLU A 335 1.43 -16.68 -18.06
C GLU A 335 2.93 -16.98 -18.03
N GLY A 336 3.74 -15.92 -18.00
CA GLY A 336 5.18 -16.03 -18.17
C GLY A 336 5.54 -16.12 -19.64
N SER A 337 6.69 -15.56 -19.98
CA SER A 337 7.28 -15.58 -21.31
C SER A 337 8.78 -15.85 -21.20
N LYS A 338 9.46 -15.96 -22.34
CA LYS A 338 10.93 -16.07 -22.35
C LYS A 338 11.61 -14.89 -21.66
N ASP A 339 10.95 -13.73 -21.66
CA ASP A 339 11.53 -12.47 -21.22
C ASP A 339 10.97 -11.99 -19.87
N SER A 340 9.93 -12.62 -19.33
CA SER A 340 9.25 -12.15 -18.12
C SER A 340 8.60 -13.31 -17.37
N SER A 341 8.84 -13.44 -16.07
CA SER A 341 8.19 -14.47 -15.26
C SER A 341 6.78 -14.05 -14.82
N VAL A 342 5.93 -15.02 -14.47
CA VAL A 342 4.61 -14.74 -13.86
C VAL A 342 4.75 -13.77 -12.69
N GLY A 343 3.84 -12.81 -12.58
CA GLY A 343 3.86 -11.78 -11.55
C GLY A 343 4.84 -10.62 -11.82
N THR A 344 5.67 -10.65 -12.86
CA THR A 344 6.54 -9.50 -13.15
C THR A 344 5.68 -8.28 -13.48
N ILE A 345 5.86 -7.21 -12.71
CA ILE A 345 5.19 -5.92 -12.95
C ILE A 345 5.67 -5.36 -14.29
N GLN A 346 4.73 -5.08 -15.19
CA GLN A 346 4.99 -4.53 -16.51
C GLN A 346 4.86 -3.00 -16.50
N ASP A 347 3.83 -2.50 -15.83
CA ASP A 347 3.55 -1.07 -15.71
C ASP A 347 2.66 -0.80 -14.49
N TRP A 348 2.46 0.46 -14.14
CA TRP A 348 1.32 0.88 -13.34
C TRP A 348 0.83 2.25 -13.79
N THR A 349 -0.48 2.45 -13.63
CA THR A 349 -1.11 3.75 -13.77
C THR A 349 -1.37 4.30 -12.37
N GLN A 350 -0.78 5.46 -12.07
CA GLN A 350 -1.05 6.20 -10.86
C GLN A 350 -2.23 7.15 -11.10
N TYR A 351 -3.27 7.04 -10.28
CA TYR A 351 -4.40 7.95 -10.28
C TYR A 351 -4.34 8.87 -9.07
N TYR A 352 -4.79 10.10 -9.24
CA TYR A 352 -4.91 11.08 -8.16
C TYR A 352 -6.12 12.00 -8.35
N VAL A 353 -6.51 12.67 -7.28
CA VAL A 353 -7.52 13.73 -7.26
C VAL A 353 -6.83 15.05 -6.95
N ASP A 354 -6.93 16.05 -7.82
CA ASP A 354 -6.60 17.43 -7.43
C ASP A 354 -7.62 17.90 -6.37
N LEU A 355 -7.25 17.82 -5.10
CA LEU A 355 -8.15 18.04 -3.97
C LEU A 355 -8.56 19.51 -3.87
N LYS A 356 -7.67 20.43 -4.24
CA LYS A 356 -7.97 21.87 -4.27
C LYS A 356 -9.05 22.16 -5.30
N LYS A 357 -8.92 21.58 -6.50
CA LYS A 357 -9.93 21.67 -7.54
C LYS A 357 -11.22 20.97 -7.12
N ALA A 358 -11.14 19.78 -6.53
CA ALA A 358 -12.33 19.03 -6.10
C ALA A 358 -13.17 19.81 -5.07
N ASN A 359 -12.52 20.43 -4.09
CA ASN A 359 -13.17 21.30 -3.11
C ASN A 359 -13.78 22.55 -3.75
N LYS A 360 -13.10 23.16 -4.73
CA LYS A 360 -13.60 24.33 -5.46
C LYS A 360 -14.82 24.00 -6.33
N ASP A 361 -14.73 22.92 -7.09
CA ASP A 361 -15.73 22.53 -8.10
C ASP A 361 -16.89 21.73 -7.49
N GLY A 362 -16.73 21.24 -6.25
CA GLY A 362 -17.74 20.43 -5.56
C GLY A 362 -17.87 19.02 -6.11
N THR A 363 -16.83 18.50 -6.77
CA THR A 363 -16.81 17.16 -7.39
C THR A 363 -15.40 16.57 -7.35
N VAL A 364 -15.31 15.29 -7.00
CA VAL A 364 -14.05 14.53 -7.02
C VAL A 364 -13.92 13.83 -8.37
N GLN A 365 -12.79 14.04 -9.04
CA GLN A 365 -12.46 13.38 -10.30
C GLN A 365 -11.05 12.80 -10.20
N TYR A 366 -10.96 11.47 -10.23
CA TYR A 366 -9.67 10.80 -10.38
C TYR A 366 -9.19 10.95 -11.83
N THR A 367 -7.93 11.36 -11.98
CA THR A 367 -7.25 11.46 -13.27
C THR A 367 -5.92 10.73 -13.20
N THR A 368 -5.42 10.30 -14.35
CA THR A 368 -4.08 9.72 -14.43
C THR A 368 -3.03 10.78 -14.12
N GLU A 369 -2.22 10.54 -13.10
CA GLU A 369 -1.04 11.36 -12.79
C GLU A 369 0.10 11.02 -13.74
N TYR A 370 0.43 9.73 -13.84
CA TYR A 370 1.43 9.21 -14.76
C TYR A 370 1.25 7.71 -15.00
N LYS A 371 1.93 7.22 -16.05
CA LYS A 371 2.24 5.80 -16.24
C LYS A 371 3.72 5.55 -15.99
N ALA A 372 4.04 4.48 -15.28
CA ALA A 372 5.40 4.20 -14.84
C ALA A 372 6.34 4.00 -16.03
N SER A 373 5.92 3.26 -17.06
CA SER A 373 6.72 3.03 -18.25
C SER A 373 7.14 4.32 -18.97
N GLU A 374 6.27 5.33 -18.98
CA GLU A 374 6.55 6.65 -19.58
C GLU A 374 7.52 7.48 -18.73
N LEU A 375 7.43 7.39 -17.41
CA LEU A 375 8.33 8.10 -16.48
C LEU A 375 9.74 7.49 -16.47
N PHE A 376 9.80 6.16 -16.32
CA PHE A 376 11.04 5.41 -16.12
C PHE A 376 11.67 4.91 -17.42
N GLY A 377 10.96 4.96 -18.55
CA GLY A 377 11.47 4.52 -19.85
C GLY A 377 11.70 3.02 -19.95
N VAL A 378 10.97 2.21 -19.19
CA VAL A 378 11.12 0.74 -19.13
C VAL A 378 9.78 0.04 -19.38
N SER A 379 9.84 -1.20 -19.85
CA SER A 379 8.64 -2.01 -20.15
C SER A 379 8.26 -3.00 -19.05
N LYS A 380 9.08 -3.13 -18.01
CA LYS A 380 8.89 -4.03 -16.87
C LYS A 380 9.77 -3.63 -15.70
N PHE A 381 9.44 -4.15 -14.52
CA PHE A 381 10.08 -3.84 -13.23
C PHE A 381 10.56 -5.11 -12.53
N ASP A 382 11.19 -6.02 -13.28
CA ASP A 382 12.10 -7.03 -12.71
C ASP A 382 13.44 -6.39 -12.31
N ALA A 383 14.38 -7.17 -11.78
CA ALA A 383 15.69 -6.67 -11.36
C ALA A 383 16.42 -5.85 -12.45
N SER A 384 16.34 -6.27 -13.71
CA SER A 384 16.97 -5.58 -14.84
C SER A 384 16.23 -4.29 -15.20
N GLY A 385 14.89 -4.33 -15.20
CA GLY A 385 14.02 -3.19 -15.44
C GLY A 385 14.17 -2.11 -14.38
N VAL A 386 14.20 -2.49 -13.09
CA VAL A 386 14.43 -1.54 -11.99
C VAL A 386 15.83 -0.93 -12.05
N THR A 387 16.85 -1.72 -12.40
CA THR A 387 18.20 -1.18 -12.65
C THR A 387 18.19 -0.11 -13.75
N ALA A 388 17.46 -0.35 -14.85
CA ALA A 388 17.33 0.61 -15.95
C ALA A 388 16.48 1.84 -15.57
N ALA A 389 15.41 1.65 -14.79
CA ALA A 389 14.57 2.72 -14.27
C ALA A 389 15.38 3.68 -13.39
N PHE A 390 16.22 3.16 -12.49
CA PHE A 390 17.05 3.96 -11.60
C PHE A 390 18.11 4.73 -12.40
N LYS A 391 18.74 4.09 -13.39
CA LYS A 391 19.67 4.78 -14.31
C LYS A 391 18.97 5.89 -15.09
N THR A 392 17.74 5.68 -15.55
CA THR A 392 16.97 6.73 -16.23
C THR A 392 16.76 7.94 -15.32
N LEU A 393 16.46 7.75 -14.04
CA LEU A 393 16.36 8.87 -13.09
C LEU A 393 17.71 9.52 -12.76
N GLN A 394 18.83 8.81 -12.87
CA GLN A 394 20.17 9.38 -12.67
C GLN A 394 20.61 10.20 -13.89
N ASP A 395 20.32 9.72 -15.09
CA ASP A 395 20.82 10.28 -16.35
C ASP A 395 19.89 11.33 -16.97
N ASN A 396 18.57 11.25 -16.72
CA ASN A 396 17.57 12.16 -17.26
C ASN A 396 16.97 13.08 -16.18
N LYS A 397 17.37 14.36 -16.22
CA LYS A 397 16.89 15.40 -15.29
C LYS A 397 15.38 15.65 -15.35
N ASP A 398 14.75 15.48 -16.52
CA ASP A 398 13.30 15.66 -16.66
C ASP A 398 12.55 14.54 -15.94
N SER A 399 12.89 13.28 -16.23
CA SER A 399 12.35 12.12 -15.51
C SER A 399 12.59 12.23 -14.01
N ARG A 400 13.79 12.67 -13.59
CA ARG A 400 14.11 12.91 -12.18
C ARG A 400 13.20 13.95 -11.54
N SER A 401 13.05 15.11 -12.17
CA SER A 401 12.20 16.19 -11.67
C SER A 401 10.73 15.76 -11.60
N ARG A 402 10.25 15.01 -12.59
CA ARG A 402 8.88 14.47 -12.59
C ARG A 402 8.69 13.46 -11.45
N TYR A 403 9.63 12.53 -11.27
CA TYR A 403 9.58 11.57 -10.16
C TYR A 403 9.57 12.29 -8.81
N ASP A 404 10.47 13.26 -8.60
CA ASP A 404 10.53 14.04 -7.35
C ASP A 404 9.21 14.78 -7.07
N ASN A 405 8.47 15.23 -8.10
CA ASN A 405 7.16 15.84 -7.95
C ASN A 405 6.05 14.82 -7.63
N TYR A 406 6.10 13.62 -8.22
CA TYR A 406 5.08 12.59 -8.02
C TYR A 406 5.16 11.92 -6.63
N ILE A 407 6.32 11.94 -5.96
CA ILE A 407 6.48 11.33 -4.62
C ILE A 407 5.41 11.81 -3.64
N THR A 408 5.13 13.11 -3.63
CA THR A 408 4.16 13.72 -2.70
C THR A 408 2.81 14.00 -3.34
N VAL A 409 2.61 13.67 -4.63
CA VAL A 409 1.32 13.82 -5.33
C VAL A 409 0.71 15.23 -5.13
N LEU A 410 1.48 16.34 -5.17
CA LEU A 410 0.98 17.66 -4.75
C LEU A 410 0.29 18.51 -5.82
N ALA A 411 0.21 18.00 -7.06
CA ALA A 411 -0.31 18.66 -8.28
C ALA A 411 0.45 19.92 -8.74
#